data_AF-A0A813EG13-F1
#
_entry.id   AF-A0A813EG13-F1
#
_cell.length_a   1.000
_cell.length_b   1.000
_cell.length_c   1.000
_cell.angle_alpha   90.00
_cell.angle_beta   90.00
_cell.angle_gamma   90.00
#
_symmetry.space_group_name_H-M   'P 1'
#
loop_
_entity.id
_entity.type
_entity.pdbx_description
1 polymer ?
#
loop_
_entity_poly.entity_id
_entity_poly.type
_entity_poly.pdbx_seq_one_letter_code
_entity_poly.pdbx_strand_id
1 'polypeptide(L)'
;IFLYFRNSITKKNLHETHNAQNEMVQHVQRTIDNFGLYRDYKKRGMCVDGFESKVRHYNERAVTSKCISVNNHKFDQWITLALTLVWTQVGGMQVAAGRLALGEFLNYLIIFSALGGMWGRVYEILMGMQQCFASLEVVCMYMNLPTEDVPRMLRFNRNMQICRDLKVGIAKDVSWDDDLADHLPLQLMDFHFAFRSQGHIAAEIKHSTITMLQGGLYTFVGPPSSGKGTLLNLIGDVYLAHIEGFSMNCSAAGSGNLVLPPHLRTIHVSYEPMFFEDTLLANLTFGCAKSSNDGNLERVLDICKKLHISENILLTIEANELATEWLTVLSATEASLLHIARALIANPDVLVIHKPTLYLSNEMADVVYT
;
A
#
# COMPACT_ATOMS: atom_id res chain seq x y z
N ILE A 1 -26.81 17.80 34.80
CA ILE A 1 -27.22 18.84 33.82
C ILE A 1 -26.11 19.09 32.79
N PHE A 2 -24.90 19.51 33.19
CA PHE A 2 -23.77 19.72 32.26
C PHE A 2 -23.42 18.50 31.39
N LEU A 3 -23.29 17.32 32.01
CA LEU A 3 -23.03 16.07 31.27
C LEU A 3 -24.15 15.73 30.28
N TYR A 4 -25.42 16.04 30.59
CA TYR A 4 -26.56 15.74 29.72
C TYR A 4 -26.51 16.55 28.41
N PHE A 5 -26.25 17.86 28.50
CA PHE A 5 -26.11 18.72 27.31
C PHE A 5 -24.85 18.42 26.51
N ARG A 6 -23.74 18.05 27.19
CA ARG A 6 -22.45 17.83 26.54
C ARG A 6 -22.26 16.40 26.01
N ASN A 7 -23.11 15.46 26.42
CA ASN A 7 -23.10 14.08 25.96
C ASN A 7 -23.31 14.00 24.43
N SER A 8 -24.23 14.78 23.85
CA SER A 8 -24.48 14.72 22.40
C SER A 8 -23.26 15.15 21.59
N ILE A 9 -22.61 16.25 21.99
CA ILE A 9 -21.40 16.78 21.34
C ILE A 9 -20.24 15.79 21.50
N THR A 10 -20.06 15.24 22.70
CA THR A 10 -18.99 14.27 22.98
C THR A 10 -19.19 13.00 22.16
N LYS A 11 -20.41 12.45 22.15
CA LYS A 11 -20.75 11.24 21.39
C LYS A 11 -20.58 11.44 19.89
N LYS A 12 -21.00 12.59 19.34
CA LYS A 12 -20.83 12.91 17.92
C LYS A 12 -19.36 12.93 17.51
N ASN A 13 -18.53 13.67 18.25
CA ASN A 13 -17.10 13.75 17.95
C ASN A 13 -16.39 12.40 18.13
N LEU A 14 -16.78 11.63 19.15
CA LEU A 14 -16.25 10.27 19.35
C LEU A 14 -16.60 9.36 18.17
N HIS A 15 -17.84 9.40 17.69
CA HIS A 15 -18.28 8.62 16.54
C HIS A 15 -17.53 9.02 15.26
N GLU A 16 -17.36 10.33 15.01
CA GLU A 16 -16.57 10.83 13.88
C GLU A 16 -15.10 10.39 13.97
N THR A 17 -14.49 10.38 15.16
CA THR A 17 -13.12 9.85 15.32
C THR A 17 -13.03 8.36 15.05
N HIS A 18 -13.99 7.57 15.50
CA HIS A 18 -14.03 6.14 15.23
C HIS A 18 -14.24 5.84 13.74
N ASN A 19 -15.09 6.61 13.06
CA ASN A 19 -15.31 6.46 11.62
C ASN A 19 -14.03 6.78 10.83
N ALA A 20 -13.35 7.89 11.14
CA ALA A 20 -12.07 8.22 10.53
C ALA A 20 -10.99 7.15 10.81
N GLN A 21 -10.97 6.57 12.01
CA GLN A 21 -10.08 5.45 12.32
C GLN A 21 -10.39 4.21 11.48
N ASN A 22 -11.67 3.86 11.35
CA ASN A 22 -12.10 2.71 10.55
C ASN A 22 -11.74 2.90 9.08
N GLU A 23 -11.91 4.11 8.52
CA GLU A 23 -11.51 4.43 7.14
C GLU A 23 -10.01 4.26 6.89
N MET A 24 -9.17 4.62 7.87
CA MET A 24 -7.72 4.37 7.77
C MET A 24 -7.41 2.87 7.76
N VAL A 25 -8.01 2.10 8.68
CA VAL A 25 -7.77 0.65 8.79
C VAL A 25 -8.25 -0.06 7.51
N GLN A 26 -9.43 0.29 7.02
CA GLN A 26 -9.95 -0.24 5.75
C GLN A 26 -9.06 0.12 4.57
N HIS A 27 -8.46 1.31 4.55
CA HIS A 27 -7.51 1.68 3.50
C HIS A 27 -6.27 0.79 3.50
N VAL A 28 -5.71 0.51 4.68
CA VAL A 28 -4.56 -0.39 4.82
C VAL A 28 -4.92 -1.79 4.35
N GLN A 29 -6.08 -2.30 4.77
CA GLN A 29 -6.57 -3.62 4.32
C GLN A 29 -6.70 -3.69 2.80
N ARG A 30 -7.41 -2.74 2.17
CA ARG A 30 -7.55 -2.67 0.71
C ARG A 30 -6.22 -2.53 -0.02
N THR A 31 -5.23 -1.89 0.60
CA THR A 31 -3.89 -1.73 0.04
C THR A 31 -3.12 -3.04 0.06
N ILE A 32 -3.24 -3.81 1.14
CA ILE A 32 -2.62 -5.14 1.26
C ILE A 32 -3.24 -6.08 0.23
N ASP A 33 -4.57 -6.14 0.17
CA ASP A 33 -5.30 -7.04 -0.73
C ASP A 33 -5.00 -6.75 -2.21
N ASN A 34 -4.81 -5.47 -2.55
CA ASN A 34 -4.53 -5.04 -3.93
C ASN A 34 -3.06 -4.63 -4.17
N PHE A 35 -2.12 -5.04 -3.31
CA PHE A 35 -0.73 -4.59 -3.37
C PHE A 35 -0.07 -4.89 -4.72
N GLY A 36 -0.39 -6.05 -5.31
CA GLY A 36 0.13 -6.43 -6.62
C GLY A 36 -0.23 -5.41 -7.71
N LEU A 37 -1.44 -4.85 -7.68
CA LEU A 37 -1.90 -3.87 -8.66
C LEU A 37 -1.15 -2.53 -8.52
N TYR A 38 -0.95 -2.05 -7.28
CA TYR A 38 -0.14 -0.85 -7.02
C TYR A 38 1.32 -1.02 -7.47
N ARG A 39 1.89 -2.22 -7.26
CA ARG A 39 3.25 -2.55 -7.69
C ARG A 39 3.34 -2.60 -9.21
N ASP A 40 2.49 -3.39 -9.86
CA ASP A 40 2.59 -3.69 -11.29
C ASP A 40 2.38 -2.45 -12.17
N TYR A 41 1.55 -1.49 -11.72
CA TYR A 41 1.33 -0.21 -12.40
C TYR A 41 2.24 0.94 -11.91
N LYS A 42 3.18 0.65 -11.00
CA LYS A 42 4.14 1.62 -10.42
C LYS A 42 3.46 2.82 -9.74
N LYS A 43 2.31 2.60 -9.09
CA LYS A 43 1.49 3.64 -8.42
C LYS A 43 1.63 3.64 -6.89
N ARG A 44 2.74 3.11 -6.35
CA ARG A 44 3.00 3.08 -4.89
C ARG A 44 2.90 4.46 -4.24
N GLY A 45 3.44 5.50 -4.88
CA GLY A 45 3.37 6.88 -4.37
C GLY A 45 1.93 7.37 -4.17
N MET A 46 1.05 7.11 -5.13
CA MET A 46 -0.37 7.47 -5.02
C MET A 46 -1.05 6.80 -3.82
N CYS A 47 -0.67 5.56 -3.50
CA CYS A 47 -1.17 4.87 -2.32
C CYS A 47 -0.67 5.50 -1.02
N VAL A 48 0.60 5.91 -0.99
CA VAL A 48 1.21 6.60 0.17
C VAL A 48 0.52 7.95 0.39
N ASP A 49 0.34 8.74 -0.67
CA ASP A 49 -0.36 10.03 -0.60
C ASP A 49 -1.81 9.86 -0.11
N GLY A 50 -2.48 8.80 -0.57
CA GLY A 50 -3.84 8.45 -0.13
C GLY A 50 -3.90 8.10 1.36
N PHE A 51 -2.92 7.33 1.86
CA PHE A 51 -2.83 6.99 3.27
C PHE A 51 -2.49 8.22 4.13
N GLU A 52 -1.55 9.06 3.70
CA GLU A 52 -1.17 10.29 4.40
C GLU A 52 -2.37 11.24 4.57
N SER A 53 -3.16 11.42 3.52
CA SER A 53 -4.40 12.20 3.56
C SER A 53 -5.39 11.68 4.60
N LYS A 54 -5.56 10.36 4.69
CA LYS A 54 -6.44 9.73 5.69
C LYS A 54 -5.90 9.85 7.12
N VAL A 55 -4.59 9.70 7.29
CA VAL A 55 -3.91 9.93 8.59
C VAL A 55 -4.12 11.37 9.05
N ARG A 56 -3.99 12.34 8.16
CA ARG A 56 -4.25 13.74 8.45
C ARG A 56 -5.70 13.97 8.88
N HIS A 57 -6.66 13.41 8.16
CA HIS A 57 -8.09 13.51 8.51
C HIS A 57 -8.38 12.91 9.90
N TYR A 58 -7.81 11.74 10.22
CA TYR A 58 -7.93 11.15 11.55
C TYR A 58 -7.32 12.03 12.64
N ASN A 59 -6.12 12.56 12.42
CA ASN A 59 -5.43 13.41 13.39
C ASN A 59 -6.23 14.69 13.71
N GLU A 60 -6.81 15.34 12.70
CA GLU A 60 -7.67 16.52 12.87
C GLU A 60 -8.90 16.21 13.76
N ARG A 61 -9.56 15.07 13.53
CA ARG A 61 -10.69 14.61 14.36
C ARG A 61 -10.25 14.22 15.76
N ALA A 62 -9.12 13.52 15.89
CA ALA A 62 -8.60 13.06 17.17
C ALA A 62 -8.20 14.23 18.07
N VAL A 63 -7.59 15.28 17.52
CA VAL A 63 -7.27 16.52 18.25
C VAL A 63 -8.55 17.18 18.75
N THR A 64 -9.57 17.32 17.90
CA THR A 64 -10.86 17.91 18.27
C THR A 64 -11.55 17.14 19.41
N SER A 65 -11.57 15.81 19.31
CA SER A 65 -12.12 14.93 20.35
C SER A 65 -11.34 15.03 21.67
N LYS A 66 -10.00 15.06 21.61
CA LYS A 66 -9.15 15.26 22.78
C LYS A 66 -9.37 16.62 23.44
N CYS A 67 -9.51 17.71 22.68
CA CYS A 67 -9.83 19.03 23.23
C CYS A 67 -11.14 19.00 24.03
N ILE A 68 -12.17 18.34 23.50
CA ILE A 68 -13.47 18.19 24.18
C ILE A 68 -13.33 17.34 25.44
N SER A 69 -12.54 16.26 25.38
CA SER A 69 -12.27 15.38 26.52
C SER A 69 -11.52 16.10 27.65
N VAL A 70 -10.48 16.88 27.32
CA VAL A 70 -9.73 17.70 28.29
C VAL A 70 -10.66 18.69 28.97
N ASN A 71 -11.51 19.39 28.22
CA ASN A 71 -12.44 20.35 28.79
C ASN A 71 -13.57 19.65 29.61
N ASN A 72 -13.93 18.39 29.30
CA ASN A 72 -14.82 17.59 30.16
C ASN A 72 -14.13 17.19 31.47
N HIS A 73 -12.88 16.76 31.40
CA HIS A 73 -12.12 16.34 32.58
C HIS A 73 -11.82 17.51 33.52
N LYS A 74 -11.52 18.69 32.97
CA LYS A 74 -11.29 19.90 33.77
C LYS A 74 -12.54 20.33 34.56
N PHE A 75 -13.74 20.08 34.06
CA PHE A 75 -14.99 20.42 34.76
C PHE A 75 -15.11 19.76 36.13
N ASP A 76 -14.63 18.51 36.28
CA ASP A 76 -14.59 17.82 37.57
C ASP A 76 -13.67 18.53 38.59
N GLN A 77 -12.52 19.04 38.11
CA GLN A 77 -11.60 19.85 38.92
C GLN A 77 -12.26 21.17 39.37
N TRP A 78 -13.04 21.81 38.51
CA TRP A 78 -13.77 23.03 38.87
C TRP A 78 -14.84 22.77 39.94
N ILE A 79 -15.57 21.65 39.86
CA ILE A 79 -16.58 21.28 40.85
C ILE A 79 -15.95 20.98 42.21
N THR A 80 -14.86 20.21 42.24
CA THR A 80 -14.15 19.88 43.48
C THR A 80 -13.53 21.12 44.12
N LEU A 81 -13.01 22.05 43.32
CA LEU A 81 -12.51 23.35 43.81
C LEU A 81 -13.65 24.21 44.38
N ALA A 82 -14.81 24.27 43.72
CA ALA A 82 -15.98 24.98 44.25
C ALA A 82 -16.50 24.37 45.57
N LEU A 83 -16.57 23.03 45.66
CA LEU A 83 -17.00 22.32 46.86
C LEU A 83 -16.04 22.51 48.03
N THR A 84 -14.74 22.45 47.79
CA THR A 84 -13.72 22.72 48.82
C THR A 84 -13.78 24.16 49.29
N LEU A 85 -14.00 25.13 48.40
CA LEU A 85 -14.14 26.55 48.75
C LEU A 85 -15.37 26.78 49.65
N VAL A 86 -16.52 26.17 49.32
CA VAL A 86 -17.73 26.20 50.17
C VAL A 86 -17.47 25.54 51.52
N TRP A 87 -16.82 24.37 51.54
CA TRP A 87 -16.50 23.65 52.77
C TRP A 87 -15.52 24.43 53.67
N THR A 88 -14.51 25.07 53.09
CA THR A 88 -13.57 25.91 53.85
C THR A 88 -14.23 27.15 54.44
N GLN A 89 -15.21 27.76 53.76
CA GLN A 89 -15.99 28.87 54.29
C GLN A 89 -16.88 28.46 55.47
N VAL A 90 -17.66 27.38 55.31
CA VAL A 90 -18.60 26.91 56.34
C VAL A 90 -17.88 26.22 57.51
N GLY A 91 -16.88 25.39 57.21
CA GLY A 91 -16.08 24.68 58.21
C GLY A 91 -15.12 25.61 58.97
N GLY A 92 -14.56 26.63 58.31
CA GLY A 92 -13.72 27.65 58.97
C GLY A 92 -14.49 28.46 60.03
N MET A 93 -15.78 28.73 59.78
CA MET A 93 -16.63 29.46 60.73
C MET A 93 -17.03 28.61 61.96
N GLN A 94 -17.05 27.28 61.85
CA GLN A 94 -17.25 26.37 62.99
C GLN A 94 -15.98 26.12 63.82
N VAL A 95 -14.80 26.17 63.20
CA VAL A 95 -13.51 26.04 63.92
C VAL A 95 -13.22 27.28 64.77
N ALA A 96 -13.63 28.47 64.30
CA ALA A 96 -13.55 29.72 65.05
C ALA A 96 -14.38 29.72 66.37
N ALA A 97 -15.30 28.76 66.54
CA ALA A 97 -16.08 28.57 67.77
C ALA A 97 -15.34 27.77 68.88
N GLY A 98 -14.07 27.39 68.64
CA GLY A 98 -13.09 27.13 69.71
C GLY A 98 -13.14 25.79 70.44
N ARG A 99 -13.30 24.65 69.75
CA ARG A 99 -13.48 23.34 70.44
C ARG A 99 -12.49 22.19 70.19
N LEU A 100 -11.43 22.29 69.37
CA LEU A 100 -10.52 21.15 69.14
C LEU A 100 -9.06 21.51 68.84
N ALA A 101 -8.12 20.79 69.47
CA ALA A 101 -6.72 20.61 69.05
C ALA A 101 -6.50 19.17 68.54
N LEU A 102 -7.28 18.81 67.51
CA LEU A 102 -7.23 17.55 66.75
C LEU A 102 -6.86 17.81 65.27
N GLY A 103 -6.72 19.09 64.91
CA GLY A 103 -6.50 19.56 63.54
C GLY A 103 -5.10 19.26 63.01
N GLU A 104 -4.05 19.31 63.83
CA GLU A 104 -2.68 19.05 63.38
C GLU A 104 -2.45 17.58 63.02
N PHE A 105 -3.01 16.65 63.80
CA PHE A 105 -2.92 15.21 63.51
C PHE A 105 -3.70 14.85 62.23
N LEU A 106 -4.90 15.40 62.06
CA LEU A 106 -5.67 15.26 60.82
C LEU A 106 -4.95 15.91 59.63
N ASN A 107 -4.21 17.02 59.82
CA ASN A 107 -3.42 17.65 58.78
C ASN A 107 -2.31 16.73 58.25
N TYR A 108 -1.58 16.06 59.14
CA TYR A 108 -0.57 15.08 58.71
C TYR A 108 -1.20 13.89 57.98
N LEU A 109 -2.37 13.40 58.43
CA LEU A 109 -3.09 12.31 57.78
C LEU A 109 -3.61 12.69 56.38
N ILE A 110 -4.05 13.95 56.22
CA ILE A 110 -4.45 14.52 54.92
C ILE A 110 -3.23 14.70 54.01
N ILE A 111 -2.08 15.14 54.53
CA ILE A 111 -0.84 15.25 53.75
C ILE A 111 -0.37 13.87 53.27
N PHE A 112 -0.43 12.85 54.12
CA PHE A 112 -0.08 11.48 53.73
C PHE A 112 -1.05 10.89 52.71
N SER A 113 -2.36 11.13 52.84
CA SER A 113 -3.33 10.67 51.84
C SER A 113 -3.17 11.40 50.50
N ALA A 114 -2.83 12.70 50.52
CA ALA A 114 -2.52 13.47 49.32
C ALA A 114 -1.24 12.97 48.63
N LEU A 115 -0.17 12.69 49.40
CA LEU A 115 1.06 12.07 48.90
C LEU A 115 0.78 10.69 48.28
N GLY A 116 -0.02 9.86 48.94
CA GLY A 116 -0.45 8.56 48.40
C GLY A 116 -1.19 8.69 47.08
N GLY A 117 -2.09 9.68 46.94
CA GLY A 117 -2.78 9.98 45.69
C GLY A 117 -1.85 10.45 44.57
N MET A 118 -0.84 11.26 44.87
CA MET A 118 0.17 11.68 43.88
C MET A 118 1.02 10.49 43.42
N TRP A 119 1.50 9.66 44.35
CA TRP A 119 2.26 8.45 44.02
C TRP A 119 1.44 7.44 43.22
N GLY A 120 0.15 7.28 43.54
CA GLY A 120 -0.79 6.47 42.78
C GLY A 120 -0.88 6.92 41.32
N ARG A 121 -1.02 8.23 41.07
CA ARG A 121 -1.05 8.78 39.71
C ARG A 121 0.26 8.58 38.95
N VAL A 122 1.41 8.77 39.61
CA VAL A 122 2.72 8.51 38.99
C VAL A 122 2.82 7.04 38.60
N TYR A 123 2.40 6.12 39.47
CA TYR A 123 2.39 4.69 39.20
C TYR A 123 1.46 4.32 38.04
N GLU A 124 0.26 4.89 37.98
CA GLU A 124 -0.67 4.71 36.85
C GLU A 124 -0.05 5.16 35.51
N ILE A 125 0.63 6.32 35.49
CA ILE A 125 1.33 6.79 34.29
C ILE A 125 2.47 5.84 33.91
N LEU A 126 3.23 5.35 34.89
CA LEU A 126 4.35 4.43 34.69
C LEU A 126 3.87 3.08 34.11
N MET A 127 2.78 2.54 34.65
CA MET A 127 2.12 1.35 34.11
C MET A 127 1.58 1.59 32.69
N GLY A 128 0.99 2.76 32.43
CA GLY A 128 0.54 3.16 31.10
C GLY A 128 1.70 3.22 30.08
N MET A 129 2.84 3.79 30.46
CA MET A 129 4.05 3.80 29.62
C MET A 129 4.55 2.38 29.37
N GLN A 130 4.54 1.51 30.39
CA GLN A 130 5.00 0.13 30.25
C GLN A 130 4.19 -0.66 29.22
N GLN A 131 2.87 -0.44 29.15
CA GLN A 131 2.00 -1.07 28.16
C GLN A 131 2.30 -0.59 26.72
N CYS A 132 2.71 0.67 26.55
CA CYS A 132 3.05 1.21 25.23
C CYS A 132 4.34 0.62 24.63
N PHE A 133 5.31 0.19 25.46
CA PHE A 133 6.57 -0.34 24.96
C PHE A 133 6.40 -1.59 24.09
N ALA A 134 5.48 -2.49 24.45
CA ALA A 134 5.21 -3.70 23.65
C ALA A 134 4.72 -3.36 22.23
N SER A 135 3.82 -2.38 22.10
CA SER A 135 3.35 -1.92 20.79
C SER A 135 4.45 -1.18 20.01
N LEU A 136 5.28 -0.39 20.70
CA LEU A 136 6.38 0.35 20.09
C LEU A 136 7.45 -0.60 19.54
N GLU A 137 7.77 -1.69 20.24
CA GLU A 137 8.73 -2.69 19.79
C GLU A 137 8.30 -3.32 18.45
N VAL A 138 7.02 -3.67 18.32
CA VAL A 138 6.45 -4.21 17.08
C VAL A 138 6.53 -3.19 15.94
N VAL A 139 6.19 -1.93 16.20
CA VAL A 139 6.28 -0.87 15.19
C VAL A 139 7.74 -0.63 14.77
N CYS A 140 8.66 -0.56 15.73
CA CYS A 140 10.09 -0.42 15.46
C CYS A 140 10.62 -1.62 14.66
N MET A 141 10.20 -2.84 14.97
CA MET A 141 10.56 -4.03 14.20
C MET A 141 10.12 -3.90 12.74
N TYR A 142 8.85 -3.54 12.48
CA TYR A 142 8.35 -3.38 11.11
C TYR A 142 9.02 -2.21 10.36
N MET A 143 9.30 -1.09 11.05
CA MET A 143 9.99 0.07 10.48
C MET A 143 11.46 -0.21 10.14
N ASN A 144 12.08 -1.16 10.83
CA ASN A 144 13.47 -1.56 10.62
C ASN A 144 13.62 -2.79 9.71
N LEU A 145 12.52 -3.36 9.19
CA LEU A 145 12.61 -4.39 8.16
C LEU A 145 13.29 -3.80 6.92
N PRO A 146 14.23 -4.52 6.29
CA PRO A 146 14.93 -4.01 5.13
C PRO A 146 13.95 -3.79 3.97
N THR A 147 14.00 -2.60 3.37
CA THR A 147 13.18 -2.25 2.22
C THR A 147 13.88 -2.65 0.92
N GLU A 148 13.08 -2.91 -0.11
CA GLU A 148 13.56 -3.25 -1.45
C GLU A 148 14.07 -2.05 -2.25
N ASP A 149 13.94 -0.83 -1.73
CA ASP A 149 14.19 0.40 -2.49
C ASP A 149 15.68 0.58 -2.83
N VAL A 150 16.57 0.32 -1.87
CA VAL A 150 18.03 0.43 -2.09
C VAL A 150 18.51 -0.60 -3.12
N PRO A 151 18.16 -1.90 -3.03
CA PRO A 151 18.41 -2.87 -4.09
C PRO A 151 17.86 -2.43 -5.45
N ARG A 152 16.59 -2.00 -5.51
CA ARG A 152 15.97 -1.53 -6.77
C ARG A 152 16.77 -0.38 -7.40
N MET A 153 17.22 0.58 -6.60
CA MET A 153 18.03 1.70 -7.06
C MET A 153 19.40 1.25 -7.59
N LEU A 154 20.09 0.33 -6.89
CA LEU A 154 21.37 -0.21 -7.33
C LEU A 154 21.25 -0.97 -8.65
N ARG A 155 20.21 -1.80 -8.80
CA ARG A 155 19.91 -2.48 -10.06
C ARG A 155 19.64 -1.49 -11.17
N PHE A 156 18.82 -0.46 -10.91
CA PHE A 156 18.51 0.57 -11.90
C PHE A 156 19.78 1.28 -12.39
N ASN A 157 20.68 1.67 -11.48
CA ASN A 157 21.94 2.33 -11.83
C ASN A 157 22.86 1.42 -12.66
N ARG A 158 22.99 0.14 -12.27
CA ARG A 158 23.78 -0.86 -13.01
C ARG A 158 23.20 -1.11 -14.41
N ASN A 159 21.89 -1.26 -14.50
CA ASN A 159 21.17 -1.43 -15.76
C ASN A 159 21.36 -0.21 -16.67
N MET A 160 21.28 1.01 -16.12
CA MET A 160 21.55 2.25 -16.87
C MET A 160 22.98 2.29 -17.43
N GLN A 161 23.98 1.82 -16.68
CA GLN A 161 25.36 1.73 -17.17
C GLN A 161 25.46 0.74 -18.33
N ILE A 162 24.93 -0.47 -18.18
CA ILE A 162 24.96 -1.49 -19.24
C ILE A 162 24.24 -1.00 -20.51
N CYS A 163 23.07 -0.37 -20.37
CA CYS A 163 22.36 0.21 -21.51
C CYS A 163 23.15 1.35 -22.19
N ARG A 164 23.92 2.15 -21.46
CA ARG A 164 24.79 3.17 -22.06
C ARG A 164 25.90 2.53 -22.88
N ASP A 165 26.54 1.48 -22.36
CA ASP A 165 27.60 0.78 -23.07
C ASP A 165 27.08 0.10 -24.35
N LEU A 166 25.90 -0.53 -24.26
CA LEU A 166 25.22 -1.11 -25.42
C LEU A 166 24.85 -0.04 -26.46
N LYS A 167 24.35 1.13 -26.03
CA LYS A 167 24.07 2.27 -26.93
C LYS A 167 25.32 2.70 -27.70
N VAL A 168 26.47 2.79 -27.04
CA VAL A 168 27.74 3.16 -27.68
C VAL A 168 28.19 2.11 -28.69
N GLY A 169 27.91 0.83 -28.43
CA GLY A 169 28.14 -0.25 -29.40
C GLY A 169 27.29 -0.08 -30.65
N ILE A 170 25.97 0.04 -30.48
CA ILE A 170 24.99 0.14 -31.56
C ILE A 170 25.18 1.42 -32.39
N ALA A 171 25.58 2.52 -31.76
CA ALA A 171 25.84 3.80 -32.44
C ALA A 171 26.96 3.74 -33.48
N LYS A 172 27.80 2.69 -33.48
CA LYS A 172 28.82 2.49 -34.51
C LYS A 172 28.25 1.89 -35.80
N ASP A 173 27.14 1.17 -35.70
CA ASP A 173 26.58 0.35 -36.79
C ASP A 173 25.31 0.97 -37.39
N VAL A 174 24.61 1.85 -36.66
CA VAL A 174 23.32 2.44 -37.06
C VAL A 174 23.48 3.83 -37.69
N SER A 175 22.70 4.09 -38.75
CA SER A 175 22.67 5.40 -39.43
C SER A 175 21.95 6.45 -38.57
N TRP A 176 22.33 7.72 -38.71
CA TRP A 176 21.86 8.86 -37.90
C TRP A 176 20.34 9.13 -37.94
N ASP A 177 19.59 8.51 -38.86
CA ASP A 177 18.16 8.76 -39.07
C ASP A 177 17.24 7.95 -38.15
N ASP A 178 17.77 6.94 -37.45
CA ASP A 178 16.98 6.00 -36.63
C ASP A 178 17.24 6.22 -35.13
N ASP A 179 16.18 6.21 -34.31
CA ASP A 179 16.31 6.42 -32.87
C ASP A 179 17.03 5.23 -32.22
N LEU A 180 18.28 5.46 -31.81
CA LEU A 180 19.14 4.49 -31.12
C LEU A 180 18.52 3.86 -29.86
N ALA A 181 17.49 4.49 -29.28
CA ALA A 181 16.77 3.97 -28.12
C ALA A 181 15.93 2.72 -28.47
N ASP A 182 15.37 2.68 -29.67
CA ASP A 182 14.42 1.65 -30.11
C ASP A 182 15.14 0.34 -30.45
N HIS A 183 16.43 0.43 -30.77
CA HIS A 183 17.28 -0.72 -31.05
C HIS A 183 17.85 -1.39 -29.80
N LEU A 184 17.62 -0.87 -28.59
CA LEU A 184 18.14 -1.53 -27.39
C LEU A 184 17.39 -2.83 -27.09
N PRO A 185 18.09 -3.96 -27.05
CA PRO A 185 17.47 -5.22 -26.68
C PRO A 185 17.23 -5.30 -25.18
N LEU A 186 16.20 -6.07 -24.82
CA LEU A 186 16.05 -6.64 -23.49
C LEU A 186 16.91 -7.90 -23.41
N GLN A 187 17.84 -7.95 -22.45
CA GLN A 187 18.82 -9.03 -22.36
C GLN A 187 18.89 -9.65 -20.96
N LEU A 188 18.95 -10.98 -20.94
CA LEU A 188 19.42 -11.77 -19.81
C LEU A 188 20.86 -12.18 -20.14
N MET A 189 21.82 -11.77 -19.31
CA MET A 189 23.25 -12.08 -19.48
C MET A 189 23.69 -13.01 -18.37
N ASP A 190 23.97 -14.28 -18.72
CA ASP A 190 24.38 -15.35 -17.80
C ASP A 190 23.59 -15.36 -16.47
N PHE A 191 22.27 -15.29 -16.62
CA PHE A 191 21.38 -15.03 -15.51
C PHE A 191 21.09 -16.31 -14.71
N HIS A 192 21.49 -16.31 -13.44
CA HIS A 192 21.15 -17.29 -12.43
C HIS A 192 20.27 -16.65 -11.34
N PHE A 193 19.16 -17.31 -11.05
CA PHE A 193 18.24 -16.87 -10.01
C PHE A 193 17.69 -18.06 -9.25
N ALA A 194 17.78 -18.01 -7.93
CA ALA A 194 17.20 -19.01 -7.05
C ALA A 194 16.34 -18.32 -5.99
N PHE A 195 15.02 -18.54 -6.06
CA PHE A 195 14.07 -18.07 -5.06
C PHE A 195 13.89 -19.14 -3.99
N ARG A 196 14.09 -18.77 -2.73
CA ARG A 196 13.85 -19.66 -1.59
C ARG A 196 12.60 -19.23 -0.83
N SER A 197 11.73 -20.20 -0.57
CA SER A 197 10.58 -20.04 0.33
C SER A 197 10.73 -21.05 1.47
N GLN A 198 10.67 -20.58 2.72
CA GLN A 198 10.77 -21.41 3.93
C GLN A 198 11.99 -22.36 3.93
N GLY A 199 13.14 -21.90 3.41
CA GLY A 199 14.38 -22.67 3.36
C GLY A 199 14.55 -23.59 2.14
N HIS A 200 13.48 -23.89 1.39
CA HIS A 200 13.53 -24.69 0.17
C HIS A 200 13.64 -23.81 -1.09
N ILE A 201 14.38 -24.29 -2.09
CA ILE A 201 14.44 -23.64 -3.41
C ILE A 201 13.09 -23.87 -4.10
N ALA A 202 12.30 -22.81 -4.21
CA ALA A 202 10.97 -22.84 -4.81
C ALA A 202 11.01 -22.60 -6.32
N ALA A 203 11.99 -21.83 -6.81
CA ALA A 203 12.23 -21.66 -8.24
C ALA A 203 13.72 -21.44 -8.51
N GLU A 204 14.23 -22.03 -9.59
CA GLU A 204 15.61 -21.84 -10.03
C GLU A 204 15.66 -21.64 -11.55
N ILE A 205 16.41 -20.62 -11.99
CA ILE A 205 16.78 -20.36 -13.36
C ILE A 205 18.30 -20.44 -13.40
N LYS A 206 18.85 -21.31 -14.25
CA LYS A 206 20.30 -21.58 -14.33
C LYS A 206 20.87 -21.02 -15.63
N HIS A 207 21.89 -20.17 -15.52
CA HIS A 207 22.77 -19.73 -16.62
C HIS A 207 22.04 -19.45 -17.94
N SER A 208 20.98 -18.64 -17.86
CA SER A 208 20.16 -18.33 -19.02
C SER A 208 20.65 -17.06 -19.71
N THR A 209 20.89 -17.15 -21.01
CA THR A 209 21.22 -15.99 -21.85
C THR A 209 20.16 -15.85 -22.93
N ILE A 210 19.44 -14.73 -22.93
CA ILE A 210 18.33 -14.46 -23.84
C ILE A 210 18.44 -13.03 -24.31
N THR A 211 18.24 -12.80 -25.61
CA THR A 211 18.19 -11.45 -26.20
C THR A 211 16.86 -11.29 -26.92
N MET A 212 16.12 -10.25 -26.57
CA MET A 212 14.82 -9.89 -27.15
C MET A 212 14.91 -8.47 -27.70
N LEU A 213 14.55 -8.29 -28.97
CA LEU A 213 14.50 -6.99 -29.63
C LEU A 213 13.16 -6.30 -29.34
N GLN A 214 13.13 -4.98 -29.42
CA GLN A 214 11.88 -4.23 -29.29
C GLN A 214 10.98 -4.48 -30.51
N GLY A 215 9.66 -4.36 -30.32
CA GLY A 215 8.66 -4.65 -31.35
C GLY A 215 8.40 -6.14 -31.62
N GLY A 216 9.10 -7.05 -30.93
CA GLY A 216 8.89 -8.49 -31.06
C GLY A 216 7.83 -9.03 -30.10
N LEU A 217 7.05 -10.00 -30.57
CA LEU A 217 6.20 -10.85 -29.73
C LEU A 217 6.96 -12.12 -29.35
N TYR A 218 7.25 -12.29 -28.06
CA TYR A 218 8.00 -13.43 -27.52
C TYR A 218 7.13 -14.30 -26.64
N THR A 219 7.13 -15.62 -26.91
CA THR A 219 6.37 -16.60 -26.13
C THR A 219 7.30 -17.63 -25.52
N PHE A 220 7.23 -17.81 -24.20
CA PHE A 220 8.00 -18.82 -23.48
C PHE A 220 7.21 -20.14 -23.37
N VAL A 221 7.67 -21.18 -24.05
CA VAL A 221 7.06 -22.52 -24.04
C VAL A 221 7.95 -23.52 -23.31
N GLY A 222 7.34 -24.45 -22.56
CA GLY A 222 8.07 -25.55 -21.94
C GLY A 222 7.25 -26.32 -20.92
N PRO A 223 7.81 -27.35 -20.26
CA PRO A 223 7.11 -28.16 -19.27
C PRO A 223 6.66 -27.35 -18.04
N PRO A 224 5.62 -27.78 -17.30
CA PRO A 224 5.23 -27.12 -16.07
C PRO A 224 6.40 -27.05 -15.08
N SER A 225 6.42 -26.02 -14.24
CA SER A 225 7.46 -25.80 -13.21
C SER A 225 8.89 -25.58 -13.71
N SER A 226 9.09 -25.25 -14.99
CA SER A 226 10.41 -24.94 -15.55
C SER A 226 10.92 -23.50 -15.26
N GLY A 227 10.29 -22.76 -14.35
CA GLY A 227 10.67 -21.38 -14.03
C GLY A 227 10.16 -20.27 -14.97
N LYS A 228 9.29 -20.58 -15.95
CA LYS A 228 8.74 -19.58 -16.88
C LYS A 228 8.01 -18.43 -16.18
N GLY A 229 7.11 -18.74 -15.25
CA GLY A 229 6.38 -17.72 -14.49
C GLY A 229 7.33 -16.86 -13.65
N THR A 230 8.40 -17.47 -13.12
CA THR A 230 9.46 -16.74 -12.40
C THR A 230 10.21 -15.79 -13.33
N LEU A 231 10.52 -16.21 -14.56
CA LEU A 231 11.15 -15.37 -15.57
C LEU A 231 10.25 -14.17 -15.94
N LEU A 232 8.95 -14.41 -16.15
CA LEU A 232 7.98 -13.34 -16.42
C LEU A 232 7.88 -12.36 -15.24
N ASN A 233 7.85 -12.87 -14.00
CA ASN A 233 7.86 -12.02 -12.80
C ASN A 233 9.15 -11.18 -12.68
N LEU A 234 10.31 -11.72 -13.09
CA LEU A 234 11.57 -10.97 -13.08
C LEU A 234 11.59 -9.85 -14.14
N ILE A 235 11.12 -10.16 -15.36
CA ILE A 235 10.99 -9.16 -16.44
C ILE A 235 9.97 -8.09 -16.05
N GLY A 236 8.86 -8.49 -15.43
CA GLY A 236 7.81 -7.60 -14.92
C GLY A 236 8.19 -6.80 -13.67
N ASP A 237 9.43 -6.89 -13.19
CA ASP A 237 9.92 -6.23 -11.97
C ASP A 237 9.12 -6.57 -10.68
N VAL A 238 8.45 -7.73 -10.69
CA VAL A 238 7.75 -8.31 -9.55
C VAL A 238 8.78 -8.88 -8.57
N TYR A 239 9.73 -9.66 -9.07
CA TYR A 239 10.88 -10.14 -8.31
C TYR A 239 12.13 -9.35 -8.66
N LEU A 240 12.97 -9.14 -7.65
CA LEU A 240 14.28 -8.54 -7.85
C LEU A 240 15.31 -9.63 -8.11
N ALA A 241 16.08 -9.44 -9.17
CA ALA A 241 17.31 -10.19 -9.39
C ALA A 241 18.27 -9.97 -8.22
N HIS A 242 19.13 -10.97 -7.96
CA HIS A 242 20.12 -10.89 -6.90
C HIS A 242 21.05 -9.69 -7.07
N ILE A 243 21.34 -9.02 -5.95
CA ILE A 243 22.32 -7.94 -5.85
C ILE A 243 23.22 -8.28 -4.67
N GLU A 244 24.53 -8.13 -4.86
CA GLU A 244 25.51 -8.36 -3.78
C GLU A 244 25.14 -7.56 -2.53
N GLY A 245 25.03 -8.24 -1.39
CA GLY A 245 24.63 -7.65 -0.10
C GLY A 245 23.13 -7.65 0.21
N PHE A 246 22.26 -8.08 -0.71
CA PHE A 246 20.81 -8.22 -0.46
C PHE A 246 20.34 -9.67 -0.69
N SER A 247 20.39 -10.46 0.39
CA SER A 247 20.06 -11.90 0.39
C SER A 247 18.84 -12.19 1.28
N MET A 248 17.73 -11.45 1.12
CA MET A 248 16.55 -11.75 1.95
C MET A 248 15.82 -13.02 1.48
N ASN A 249 15.75 -13.26 0.16
CA ASN A 249 15.09 -14.45 -0.44
C ASN A 249 15.85 -15.07 -1.64
N CYS A 250 16.94 -14.44 -2.06
CA CYS A 250 17.80 -14.93 -3.14
C CYS A 250 19.08 -15.47 -2.51
N SER A 251 19.45 -16.72 -2.77
CA SER A 251 20.75 -17.22 -2.30
C SER A 251 21.90 -16.39 -2.85
N ALA A 252 23.02 -16.34 -2.13
CA ALA A 252 24.31 -15.75 -2.55
C ALA A 252 24.89 -16.30 -3.88
N ALA A 253 24.19 -17.23 -4.54
CA ALA A 253 24.56 -17.83 -5.82
C ALA A 253 23.94 -17.13 -7.05
N GLY A 254 23.09 -16.10 -6.87
CA GLY A 254 22.50 -15.39 -8.01
C GLY A 254 23.55 -14.56 -8.75
N SER A 255 23.81 -14.88 -10.01
CA SER A 255 24.76 -14.21 -10.89
C SER A 255 24.06 -13.70 -12.15
N GLY A 256 24.67 -12.73 -12.83
CA GLY A 256 24.18 -12.23 -14.12
C GLY A 256 23.31 -10.98 -14.05
N ASN A 257 23.00 -10.43 -15.22
CA ASN A 257 22.28 -9.16 -15.37
C ASN A 257 20.97 -9.37 -16.14
N LEU A 258 19.87 -8.84 -15.59
CA LEU A 258 18.64 -8.61 -16.33
C LEU A 258 18.60 -7.14 -16.76
N VAL A 259 18.82 -6.91 -18.05
CA VAL A 259 18.92 -5.60 -18.68
C VAL A 259 17.58 -5.26 -19.32
N LEU A 260 16.92 -4.24 -18.78
CA LEU A 260 15.69 -3.67 -19.33
C LEU A 260 15.95 -2.20 -19.68
N PRO A 261 15.78 -1.78 -20.94
CA PRO A 261 15.99 -0.38 -21.28
C PRO A 261 15.13 0.55 -20.39
N PRO A 262 15.73 1.54 -19.70
CA PRO A 262 15.06 2.28 -18.63
C PRO A 262 13.97 3.26 -19.11
N HIS A 263 13.94 3.53 -20.42
CA HIS A 263 12.89 4.32 -21.05
C HIS A 263 11.59 3.51 -21.25
N LEU A 264 11.67 2.18 -21.24
CA LEU A 264 10.53 1.31 -21.45
C LEU A 264 9.72 1.13 -20.18
N ARG A 265 8.44 1.47 -20.26
CA ARG A 265 7.47 1.23 -19.21
C ARG A 265 6.97 -0.21 -19.28
N THR A 266 7.52 -1.06 -18.41
CA THR A 266 7.04 -2.44 -18.24
C THR A 266 5.80 -2.52 -17.34
N ILE A 267 4.78 -3.25 -17.78
CA ILE A 267 3.62 -3.66 -16.98
C ILE A 267 3.55 -5.19 -16.97
N HIS A 268 3.39 -5.74 -15.77
CA HIS A 268 3.13 -7.15 -15.56
C HIS A 268 1.64 -7.40 -15.38
N VAL A 269 1.09 -8.34 -16.14
CA VAL A 269 -0.27 -8.83 -16.03
C VAL A 269 -0.21 -10.18 -15.34
N SER A 270 -0.60 -10.16 -14.07
CA SER A 270 -0.61 -11.33 -13.20
C SER A 270 -1.66 -12.34 -13.67
N TYR A 271 -1.46 -13.61 -13.31
CA TYR A 271 -2.39 -14.68 -13.64
C TYR A 271 -3.76 -14.50 -12.95
N GLU A 272 -3.76 -13.96 -11.72
CA GLU A 272 -4.99 -13.71 -10.96
C GLU A 272 -5.44 -12.26 -11.13
N PRO A 273 -6.67 -12.02 -11.62
CA PRO A 273 -7.17 -10.66 -11.80
C PRO A 273 -7.54 -10.04 -10.45
N MET A 274 -7.08 -8.81 -10.22
CA MET A 274 -7.43 -8.01 -9.04
C MET A 274 -8.23 -6.78 -9.45
N PHE A 275 -9.17 -6.36 -8.61
CA PHE A 275 -10.00 -5.18 -8.80
C PHE A 275 -10.14 -4.40 -7.50
N PHE A 276 -10.14 -3.08 -7.60
CA PHE A 276 -10.48 -2.18 -6.50
C PHE A 276 -11.99 -2.10 -6.32
N GLU A 277 -12.40 -1.81 -5.08
CA GLU A 277 -13.76 -1.42 -4.72
C GLU A 277 -14.08 0.01 -5.23
N ASP A 278 -14.10 0.17 -6.54
CA ASP A 278 -14.39 1.42 -7.25
C ASP A 278 -15.12 1.08 -8.55
N THR A 279 -15.50 2.07 -9.35
CA THR A 279 -16.12 1.87 -10.67
C THR A 279 -15.26 1.02 -11.60
N LEU A 280 -15.88 0.33 -12.58
CA LEU A 280 -15.12 -0.40 -13.61
C LEU A 280 -14.20 0.53 -14.40
N LEU A 281 -14.68 1.73 -14.71
CA LEU A 281 -13.90 2.72 -15.44
C LEU A 281 -12.64 3.12 -14.65
N ALA A 282 -12.76 3.41 -13.35
CA ALA A 282 -11.60 3.72 -12.50
C ALA A 282 -10.62 2.54 -12.41
N ASN A 283 -11.13 1.32 -12.35
CA ASN A 283 -10.33 0.10 -12.37
C ASN A 283 -9.56 -0.07 -13.69
N LEU A 284 -10.19 0.14 -14.83
CA LEU A 284 -9.57 0.01 -16.16
C LEU A 284 -8.57 1.13 -16.46
N THR A 285 -8.83 2.33 -15.97
CA THR A 285 -7.99 3.52 -16.21
C THR A 285 -6.90 3.73 -15.15
N PHE A 286 -6.82 2.88 -14.13
CA PHE A 286 -5.85 2.99 -13.03
C PHE A 286 -4.39 3.12 -13.51
N GLY A 287 -4.05 2.41 -14.58
CA GLY A 287 -2.71 2.42 -15.17
C GLY A 287 -2.37 3.67 -15.97
N CYS A 288 -3.35 4.52 -16.31
CA CYS A 288 -3.13 5.69 -17.15
C CYS A 288 -2.37 6.79 -16.38
N ALA A 289 -1.64 7.62 -17.12
CA ALA A 289 -1.11 8.87 -16.55
C ALA A 289 -2.25 9.90 -16.47
N LYS A 290 -2.25 10.75 -15.44
CA LYS A 290 -3.28 11.81 -15.31
C LYS A 290 -3.23 12.83 -16.46
N SER A 291 -2.09 12.94 -17.13
CA SER A 291 -1.84 13.85 -18.24
C SER A 291 -2.16 13.25 -19.61
N SER A 292 -2.35 11.93 -19.71
CA SER A 292 -2.57 11.23 -20.99
C SER A 292 -4.06 11.12 -21.30
N ASN A 293 -4.44 11.26 -22.57
CA ASN A 293 -5.80 10.98 -23.05
C ASN A 293 -6.09 9.47 -23.19
N ASP A 294 -5.19 8.61 -22.72
CA ASP A 294 -5.30 7.15 -22.81
C ASP A 294 -6.48 6.59 -22.01
N GLY A 295 -6.91 7.30 -20.96
CA GLY A 295 -8.06 6.94 -20.13
C GLY A 295 -9.41 7.43 -20.65
N ASN A 296 -9.51 7.94 -21.88
CA ASN A 296 -10.79 8.38 -22.44
C ASN A 296 -11.78 7.21 -22.58
N LEU A 297 -13.02 7.45 -22.19
CA LEU A 297 -14.09 6.44 -22.18
C LEU A 297 -14.29 5.81 -23.56
N GLU A 298 -14.24 6.59 -24.64
CA GLU A 298 -14.35 6.08 -26.01
C GLU A 298 -13.27 5.03 -26.33
N ARG A 299 -12.01 5.33 -25.98
CA ARG A 299 -10.89 4.41 -26.18
C ARG A 299 -11.03 3.15 -25.33
N VAL A 300 -11.48 3.30 -24.09
CA VAL A 300 -11.72 2.16 -23.18
C VAL A 300 -12.77 1.23 -23.80
N LEU A 301 -13.90 1.78 -24.26
CA LEU A 301 -14.96 1.00 -24.90
C LEU A 301 -14.49 0.34 -26.20
N ASP A 302 -13.70 1.04 -27.02
CA ASP A 302 -13.16 0.47 -28.26
C ASP A 302 -12.22 -0.72 -27.99
N ILE A 303 -11.36 -0.63 -26.97
CA ILE A 303 -10.50 -1.75 -26.56
C ILE A 303 -11.35 -2.91 -26.03
N CYS A 304 -12.35 -2.62 -25.19
CA CYS A 304 -13.25 -3.65 -24.66
C CYS A 304 -14.05 -4.35 -25.77
N LYS A 305 -14.50 -3.60 -26.80
CA LYS A 305 -15.17 -4.15 -27.99
C LYS A 305 -14.25 -5.06 -28.81
N LYS A 306 -12.99 -4.66 -29.01
CA LYS A 306 -11.97 -5.49 -29.70
C LYS A 306 -11.68 -6.79 -28.98
N LEU A 307 -11.75 -6.78 -27.64
CA LEU A 307 -11.62 -7.98 -26.81
C LEU A 307 -12.91 -8.82 -26.72
N HIS A 308 -13.96 -8.47 -27.47
CA HIS A 308 -15.27 -9.14 -27.45
C HIS A 308 -15.87 -9.27 -26.05
N ILE A 309 -15.70 -8.23 -25.22
CA ILE A 309 -16.35 -8.15 -23.91
C ILE A 309 -17.87 -8.01 -24.10
N SER A 310 -18.65 -8.62 -23.19
CA SER A 310 -20.11 -8.63 -23.25
C SER A 310 -20.71 -7.22 -23.22
N GLU A 311 -21.80 -7.00 -23.99
CA GLU A 311 -22.48 -5.69 -24.05
C GLU A 311 -22.97 -5.22 -22.67
N ASN A 312 -23.37 -6.15 -21.80
CA ASN A 312 -23.78 -5.84 -20.43
C ASN A 312 -22.65 -5.13 -19.65
N ILE A 313 -21.41 -5.61 -19.78
CA ILE A 313 -20.26 -4.98 -19.12
C ILE A 313 -19.95 -3.62 -19.73
N LEU A 314 -20.06 -3.48 -21.06
CA LEU A 314 -19.88 -2.19 -21.73
C LEU A 314 -20.86 -1.14 -21.18
N LEU A 315 -22.13 -1.53 -21.00
CA LEU A 315 -23.14 -0.66 -20.37
C LEU A 315 -22.79 -0.32 -18.91
N THR A 316 -22.27 -1.27 -18.13
CA THR A 316 -21.82 -1.00 -16.75
C THR A 316 -20.63 -0.03 -16.71
N ILE A 317 -19.72 -0.12 -17.67
CA ILE A 317 -18.60 0.83 -17.80
C ILE A 317 -19.13 2.25 -18.11
N GLU A 318 -20.10 2.36 -19.00
CA GLU A 318 -20.75 3.65 -19.35
C GLU A 318 -21.57 4.24 -18.20
N ALA A 319 -22.30 3.39 -17.46
CA ALA A 319 -23.12 3.80 -16.32
C ALA A 319 -22.28 4.27 -15.11
N ASN A 320 -20.98 3.95 -15.09
CA ASN A 320 -20.03 4.33 -14.05
C ASN A 320 -20.51 3.94 -12.63
N GLU A 321 -21.07 2.74 -12.52
CA GLU A 321 -21.63 2.23 -11.27
C GLU A 321 -20.53 1.81 -10.28
N LEU A 322 -20.71 2.19 -9.01
CA LEU A 322 -19.84 1.77 -7.91
C LEU A 322 -20.25 0.37 -7.44
N ALA A 323 -19.32 -0.58 -7.49
CA ALA A 323 -19.51 -1.90 -6.88
C ALA A 323 -18.37 -2.22 -5.90
N THR A 324 -18.71 -2.94 -4.84
CA THR A 324 -17.79 -3.31 -3.78
C THR A 324 -17.08 -4.64 -4.05
N GLU A 325 -17.66 -5.55 -4.84
CA GLU A 325 -17.09 -6.88 -5.07
C GLU A 325 -17.17 -7.30 -6.54
N TRP A 326 -16.25 -6.81 -7.38
CA TRP A 326 -16.26 -7.17 -8.81
C TRP A 326 -16.02 -8.64 -9.10
N LEU A 327 -15.26 -9.34 -8.25
CA LEU A 327 -14.95 -10.76 -8.44
C LEU A 327 -16.17 -11.69 -8.23
N THR A 328 -17.23 -11.21 -7.55
CA THR A 328 -18.48 -11.96 -7.40
C THR A 328 -19.50 -11.63 -8.50
N VAL A 329 -19.42 -10.40 -9.05
CA VAL A 329 -20.28 -9.91 -10.13
C VAL A 329 -19.82 -10.42 -11.50
N LEU A 330 -18.51 -10.45 -11.75
CA LEU A 330 -17.92 -10.82 -13.04
C LEU A 330 -17.68 -12.32 -13.12
N SER A 331 -17.90 -12.90 -14.31
CA SER A 331 -17.39 -14.24 -14.59
C SER A 331 -15.86 -14.26 -14.61
N ALA A 332 -15.24 -15.43 -14.36
CA ALA A 332 -13.79 -15.58 -14.41
C ALA A 332 -13.19 -15.17 -15.78
N THR A 333 -13.92 -15.47 -16.86
CA THR A 333 -13.61 -15.05 -18.24
C THR A 333 -13.60 -13.54 -18.39
N GLU A 334 -14.65 -12.86 -17.93
CA GLU A 334 -14.79 -11.40 -18.03
C GLU A 334 -13.77 -10.68 -17.16
N ALA A 335 -13.52 -11.19 -15.95
CA ALA A 335 -12.50 -10.69 -15.04
C ALA A 335 -11.09 -10.78 -15.67
N SER A 336 -10.78 -11.90 -16.34
CA SER A 336 -9.51 -12.09 -17.06
C SER A 336 -9.39 -11.13 -18.25
N LEU A 337 -10.45 -10.99 -19.06
CA LEU A 337 -10.45 -10.07 -20.21
C LEU A 337 -10.32 -8.61 -19.78
N LEU A 338 -11.05 -8.18 -18.75
CA LEU A 338 -10.93 -6.84 -18.19
C LEU A 338 -9.54 -6.58 -17.59
N HIS A 339 -8.90 -7.60 -17.02
CA HIS A 339 -7.53 -7.49 -16.54
C HIS A 339 -6.53 -7.25 -17.68
N ILE A 340 -6.69 -7.95 -18.80
CA ILE A 340 -5.93 -7.71 -20.03
C ILE A 340 -6.25 -6.33 -20.62
N ALA A 341 -7.54 -5.97 -20.68
CA ALA A 341 -8.01 -4.68 -21.20
C ALA A 341 -7.36 -3.52 -20.45
N ARG A 342 -7.31 -3.58 -19.11
CA ARG A 342 -6.61 -2.60 -18.26
C ARG A 342 -5.15 -2.41 -18.67
N ALA A 343 -4.45 -3.50 -18.97
CA ALA A 343 -3.06 -3.45 -19.38
C ALA A 343 -2.89 -2.81 -20.76
N LEU A 344 -3.79 -3.11 -21.71
CA LEU A 344 -3.81 -2.49 -23.05
C LEU A 344 -4.17 -1.00 -22.99
N ILE A 345 -5.14 -0.63 -22.15
CA ILE A 345 -5.55 0.76 -21.93
C ILE A 345 -4.40 1.60 -21.37
N ALA A 346 -3.62 1.02 -20.45
CA ALA A 346 -2.46 1.69 -19.86
C ALA A 346 -1.30 1.95 -20.84
N ASN A 347 -1.36 1.36 -22.04
CA ASN A 347 -0.43 1.57 -23.15
C ASN A 347 1.06 1.46 -22.76
N PRO A 348 1.52 0.33 -22.20
CA PRO A 348 2.92 0.14 -21.84
C PRO A 348 3.80 -0.15 -23.06
N ASP A 349 5.09 0.20 -22.96
CA ASP A 349 6.08 -0.14 -23.98
C ASP A 349 6.47 -1.63 -23.93
N VAL A 350 6.40 -2.25 -22.73
CA VAL A 350 6.65 -3.68 -22.54
C VAL A 350 5.50 -4.29 -21.75
N LEU A 351 4.75 -5.17 -22.41
CA LEU A 351 3.64 -5.90 -21.80
C LEU A 351 4.06 -7.34 -21.52
N VAL A 352 4.00 -7.74 -20.24
CA VAL A 352 4.35 -9.10 -19.81
C VAL A 352 3.08 -9.78 -19.30
N ILE A 353 2.59 -10.80 -20.00
CA ILE A 353 1.33 -11.47 -19.64
C ILE A 353 1.59 -12.91 -19.19
N HIS A 354 1.09 -13.27 -18.01
CA HIS A 354 1.20 -14.63 -17.49
C HIS A 354 -0.09 -15.42 -17.72
N LYS A 355 -0.04 -16.41 -18.63
CA LYS A 355 -1.15 -17.31 -18.99
C LYS A 355 -2.43 -16.57 -19.41
N PRO A 356 -2.39 -15.76 -20.50
CA PRO A 356 -3.56 -14.98 -20.96
C PRO A 356 -4.80 -15.82 -21.25
N THR A 357 -4.62 -17.08 -21.67
CA THR A 357 -5.70 -17.93 -22.17
C THR A 357 -6.26 -18.92 -21.16
N LEU A 358 -5.85 -18.90 -19.88
CA LEU A 358 -6.24 -19.98 -18.96
C LEU A 358 -7.76 -20.10 -18.78
N TYR A 359 -8.45 -18.96 -18.71
CA TYR A 359 -9.88 -18.91 -18.49
C TYR A 359 -10.69 -18.82 -19.78
N LEU A 360 -10.05 -18.70 -20.94
CA LEU A 360 -10.70 -18.46 -22.22
C LEU A 360 -11.03 -19.77 -22.94
N SER A 361 -12.16 -19.78 -23.66
CA SER A 361 -12.43 -20.83 -24.64
C SER A 361 -11.47 -20.68 -25.84
N ASN A 362 -11.29 -21.74 -26.63
CA ASN A 362 -10.38 -21.71 -27.79
C ASN A 362 -10.74 -20.57 -28.78
N GLU A 363 -12.04 -20.35 -29.03
CA GLU A 363 -12.52 -19.28 -29.91
C GLU A 363 -12.15 -17.88 -29.39
N MET A 364 -12.27 -17.66 -28.07
CA MET A 364 -11.88 -16.39 -27.44
C MET A 364 -10.37 -16.23 -27.31
N ALA A 365 -9.63 -17.33 -27.20
CA ALA A 365 -8.17 -17.32 -27.13
C ALA A 365 -7.55 -16.82 -28.44
N ASP A 366 -8.12 -17.21 -29.59
CA ASP A 366 -7.66 -16.77 -30.90
C ASP A 366 -7.78 -15.25 -31.06
N VAL A 367 -8.89 -14.66 -30.59
CA VAL A 367 -9.11 -13.20 -30.56
C VAL A 367 -8.00 -12.46 -29.82
N VAL A 368 -7.52 -13.01 -28.70
CA VAL A 368 -6.51 -12.31 -27.88
C VAL A 368 -5.14 -12.25 -28.57
N TYR A 369 -4.86 -13.19 -29.49
CA TYR A 369 -3.60 -13.21 -30.24
C TYR A 369 -3.64 -12.44 -31.57
N THR A 370 -4.83 -12.19 -32.12
CA THR A 370 -5.05 -11.41 -33.35
C THR A 370 -5.23 -9.93 -33.08
#